data_AF-A0A4Q7X7T9-F1
#
_entry.id   AF-A0A4Q7X7T9-F1
#
_cell.length_a   1.000
_cell.length_b   1.000
_cell.length_c   1.000
_cell.angle_alpha   90.00
_cell.angle_beta   90.00
_cell.angle_gamma   90.00
#
_symmetry.space_group_name_H-M   'P 1'
#
loop_
_entity.id
_entity.type
_entity.pdbx_description
1 polymer ?
#
loop_
_entity_poly.entity_id
_entity_poly.type
_entity_poly.pdbx_seq_one_letter_code
_entity_poly.pdbx_strand_id
1 'polypeptide(L)'
;MSNTDLEDDLRGTFERAAASVPESSGLTERATTGAQRAQRRTWIISGAAAAAVAAIAIAGFGLAGSNNKPSQPPVAGGQAPVSATPTPQPPTAQTVSGTWRPLQMAGFKALKAARPSDPVLVFRADGTWTGSDGCNGLQGTYSIGQRGAFTATSGPQHLMGCDNVPHTGVLKAAKRIAIDGDTLQFFDADGRQLASYARAR
;
A
#
# COMPACT_ATOMS: atom_id res chain seq x y z
N MET A 1 32.26 1.70 52.97
CA MET A 1 30.82 1.67 52.66
C MET A 1 30.30 0.29 52.96
N SER A 2 29.33 0.20 53.86
CA SER A 2 28.54 -1.01 54.04
C SER A 2 27.52 -1.14 52.90
N ASN A 3 26.99 -2.34 52.67
CA ASN A 3 26.01 -2.57 51.60
C ASN A 3 24.73 -1.73 51.82
N THR A 4 24.37 -1.52 53.09
CA THR A 4 23.27 -0.67 53.52
C THR A 4 23.46 0.81 53.14
N ASP A 5 24.69 1.34 53.18
CA ASP A 5 24.96 2.72 52.78
C ASP A 5 24.72 2.94 51.27
N LEU A 6 24.98 1.91 50.46
CA LEU A 6 24.79 1.96 49.01
C LEU A 6 23.30 1.89 48.64
N GLU A 7 22.52 1.07 49.35
CA GLU A 7 21.08 0.95 49.14
C GLU A 7 20.33 2.25 49.48
N ASP A 8 20.73 2.92 50.56
CA ASP A 8 20.13 4.19 50.96
C ASP A 8 20.48 5.32 50.00
N ASP A 9 21.72 5.36 49.48
CA ASP A 9 22.13 6.35 48.46
C ASP A 9 21.39 6.15 47.13
N LEU A 10 21.23 4.90 46.70
CA LEU A 10 20.44 4.56 45.51
C LEU A 10 18.98 4.96 45.68
N ARG A 11 18.36 4.66 46.84
CA ARG A 11 16.98 5.04 47.12
C ARG A 11 16.80 6.56 47.09
N GLY A 12 17.69 7.31 47.74
CA GLY A 12 17.66 8.76 47.72
C GLY A 12 17.85 9.35 46.32
N THR A 13 18.65 8.71 45.47
CA THR A 13 18.84 9.11 44.07
C THR A 13 17.58 8.86 43.24
N PHE A 14 16.91 7.71 43.42
CA PHE A 14 15.66 7.41 42.73
C PHE A 14 14.51 8.34 43.12
N GLU A 15 14.36 8.66 44.41
CA GLU A 15 13.33 9.60 44.87
C GLU A 15 13.54 11.00 44.30
N ARG A 16 14.81 11.47 44.26
CA ARG A 16 15.15 12.77 43.68
C ARG A 16 14.90 12.81 42.16
N ALA A 17 15.17 11.71 41.46
CA ALA A 17 14.85 11.57 40.05
C ALA A 17 13.34 11.58 39.80
N ALA A 18 12.55 10.84 40.60
CA ALA A 18 11.10 10.80 40.48
C ALA A 18 10.45 12.17 40.71
N ALA A 19 10.94 12.95 41.69
CA ALA A 19 10.46 14.30 41.95
C ALA A 19 10.74 15.31 40.83
N SER A 20 11.69 15.00 39.92
CA SER A 20 12.03 15.85 38.78
C SER A 20 11.23 15.55 37.50
N VAL A 21 10.43 14.48 37.50
CA VAL A 21 9.59 14.13 36.36
C VAL A 21 8.26 14.89 36.45
N PRO A 22 7.92 15.77 35.49
CA PRO A 22 6.63 16.43 35.48
C PRO A 22 5.52 15.40 35.28
N GLU A 23 4.49 15.44 36.14
CA GLU A 23 3.31 14.59 35.96
C GLU A 23 2.64 14.92 34.64
N SER A 24 2.54 13.93 33.75
CA SER A 24 1.96 14.08 32.42
C SER A 24 0.42 14.02 32.45
N SER A 25 -0.22 14.77 33.34
CA SER A 25 -1.66 15.01 33.25
C SER A 25 -1.94 15.86 31.99
N GLY A 26 -2.73 15.32 31.06
CA GLY A 26 -3.21 16.06 29.88
C GLY A 26 -2.75 15.54 28.51
N LEU A 27 -2.08 14.39 28.42
CA LEU A 27 -1.77 13.77 27.11
C LEU A 27 -3.04 13.41 26.33
N THR A 28 -4.08 12.93 27.01
CA THR A 28 -5.39 12.62 26.43
C THR A 28 -6.12 13.87 25.93
N GLU A 29 -5.92 15.00 26.60
CA GLU A 29 -6.55 16.28 26.24
C GLU A 29 -5.88 16.91 25.01
N ARG A 30 -4.54 16.84 24.91
CA ARG A 30 -3.81 17.27 23.70
C ARG A 30 -4.11 16.41 22.46
N ALA A 31 -4.39 15.12 22.65
CA ALA A 31 -4.74 14.22 21.55
C ALA A 31 -6.12 14.55 20.93
N THR A 32 -7.07 15.04 21.73
CA THR A 32 -8.44 15.29 21.27
C THR A 32 -8.63 16.67 20.65
N THR A 33 -7.88 17.69 21.08
CA THR A 33 -7.98 19.04 20.49
C THR A 33 -7.46 19.09 19.05
N GLY A 34 -6.48 18.24 18.69
CA GLY A 34 -5.95 18.13 17.33
C GLY A 34 -6.97 17.56 16.33
N ALA A 35 -7.79 16.60 16.76
CA ALA A 35 -8.78 15.94 15.91
C ALA A 35 -9.96 16.86 15.52
N GLN A 36 -10.42 17.71 16.43
CA GLN A 36 -11.59 18.56 16.19
C GLN A 36 -11.34 19.72 15.22
N ARG A 37 -10.10 20.20 15.10
CA ARG A 37 -9.76 21.32 14.19
C ARG A 37 -9.68 20.88 12.72
N ALA A 38 -9.46 19.60 12.45
CA ALA A 38 -9.44 19.05 11.09
C ALA A 38 -10.84 18.79 10.51
N GLN A 39 -11.85 18.50 11.35
CA GLN A 39 -13.20 18.17 10.90
C GLN A 39 -14.05 19.39 10.45
N ARG A 40 -13.71 20.61 10.89
CA ARG A 40 -14.50 21.82 10.57
C ARG A 40 -14.21 22.42 9.18
N ARG A 41 -13.29 21.85 8.39
CA ARG A 41 -12.90 22.39 7.07
C ARG A 41 -13.46 21.65 5.86
N THR A 42 -14.18 20.55 6.02
CA THR A 42 -14.58 19.69 4.87
C THR A 42 -16.06 19.74 4.49
N TRP A 43 -16.89 20.58 5.12
CA TRP A 43 -18.34 20.67 4.81
C TRP A 43 -18.72 21.69 3.73
N ILE A 44 -17.78 22.36 3.06
CA ILE A 44 -18.07 23.31 1.97
C ILE A 44 -17.48 22.86 0.64
N ILE A 45 -17.67 21.60 0.22
CA ILE A 45 -17.64 21.24 -1.21
C ILE A 45 -18.62 20.06 -1.43
N SER A 46 -19.90 20.38 -1.57
CA SER A 46 -20.89 19.52 -2.24
C SER A 46 -21.34 20.25 -3.49
N GLY A 47 -21.32 19.61 -4.66
CA GLY A 47 -22.02 20.11 -5.84
C GLY A 47 -21.58 19.49 -7.16
N ALA A 48 -22.53 18.82 -7.82
CA ALA A 48 -22.55 18.33 -9.21
C ALA A 48 -21.89 16.94 -9.45
N ALA A 49 -22.55 15.94 -10.03
CA ALA A 49 -23.88 15.88 -10.65
C ALA A 49 -24.37 14.42 -10.70
N ALA A 50 -25.64 14.22 -10.38
CA ALA A 50 -26.42 13.06 -10.78
C ALA A 50 -27.41 13.55 -11.85
N ALA A 51 -27.44 12.89 -13.02
CA ALA A 51 -28.53 13.02 -13.97
C ALA A 51 -28.74 11.67 -14.68
N ALA A 52 -29.87 11.07 -14.39
CA ALA A 52 -30.42 9.86 -15.00
C ALA A 52 -31.11 10.19 -16.32
N VAL A 53 -31.12 9.26 -17.28
CA VAL A 53 -32.25 9.12 -18.23
C VAL A 53 -32.46 7.63 -18.51
N ALA A 54 -33.51 7.08 -17.90
CA ALA A 54 -34.19 5.89 -18.39
C ALA A 54 -35.42 6.37 -19.16
N ALA A 55 -35.60 5.89 -20.40
CA ALA A 55 -36.82 6.12 -21.16
C ALA A 55 -37.39 4.77 -21.60
N ILE A 56 -38.54 4.42 -21.01
CA ILE A 56 -39.45 3.39 -21.47
C ILE A 56 -40.62 4.11 -22.16
N ALA A 57 -40.99 3.69 -23.36
CA ALA A 57 -42.30 3.96 -23.94
C ALA A 57 -42.81 2.72 -24.68
N ILE A 58 -44.00 2.28 -24.30
CA ILE A 58 -44.79 1.19 -24.89
C ILE A 58 -45.98 1.83 -25.63
N ALA A 59 -46.35 1.24 -26.79
CA ALA A 59 -47.62 1.25 -27.55
C ALA A 59 -47.37 1.59 -29.03
N GLY A 60 -47.96 0.96 -30.05
CA GLY A 60 -49.16 0.13 -30.10
C GLY A 60 -49.30 -0.64 -31.43
N PHE A 61 -50.36 -1.44 -31.51
CA PHE A 61 -50.75 -2.38 -32.57
C PHE A 61 -51.15 -1.71 -33.90
N GLY A 62 -50.90 -2.42 -35.02
CA GLY A 62 -51.54 -2.22 -36.32
C GLY A 62 -51.36 -3.44 -37.24
N LEU A 63 -52.45 -4.14 -37.54
CA LEU A 63 -52.54 -5.29 -38.46
C LEU A 63 -52.75 -4.82 -39.91
N ALA A 64 -51.95 -5.31 -40.86
CA ALA A 64 -52.37 -5.57 -42.25
C ALA A 64 -51.25 -6.33 -43.01
N GLY A 65 -51.62 -7.44 -43.63
CA GLY A 65 -50.70 -8.35 -44.31
C GLY A 65 -50.35 -7.96 -45.75
N SER A 66 -49.24 -8.52 -46.24
CA SER A 66 -49.09 -8.99 -47.62
C SER A 66 -47.89 -9.94 -47.71
N ASN A 67 -48.12 -11.05 -48.38
CA ASN A 67 -47.17 -12.13 -48.65
C ASN A 67 -45.92 -11.63 -49.39
N ASN A 68 -44.72 -12.01 -48.95
CA ASN A 68 -43.66 -12.49 -49.84
C ASN A 68 -42.50 -13.17 -49.08
N LYS A 69 -42.02 -14.26 -49.68
CA LYS A 69 -40.94 -15.17 -49.24
C LYS A 69 -39.57 -14.46 -49.09
N PRO A 70 -38.61 -15.10 -48.39
CA PRO A 70 -37.54 -14.45 -47.64
C PRO A 70 -36.36 -14.04 -48.53
N SER A 71 -35.75 -12.91 -48.18
CA SER A 71 -34.43 -12.51 -48.67
C SER A 71 -33.57 -12.21 -47.45
N GLN A 72 -32.80 -13.20 -47.03
CA GLN A 72 -31.77 -13.06 -46.00
C GLN A 72 -30.57 -12.34 -46.63
N PRO A 73 -30.22 -11.10 -46.25
CA PRO A 73 -28.93 -10.53 -46.61
C PRO A 73 -27.82 -11.30 -45.89
N PRO A 74 -26.65 -11.53 -46.50
CA PRO A 74 -25.50 -12.08 -45.80
C PRO A 74 -24.95 -10.97 -44.92
N VAL A 75 -25.50 -10.80 -43.72
CA VAL A 75 -24.79 -10.08 -42.67
C VAL A 75 -23.66 -10.98 -42.22
N ALA A 76 -22.50 -10.76 -42.85
CA ALA A 76 -21.21 -11.10 -42.30
C ALA A 76 -21.11 -10.44 -40.92
N GLY A 77 -21.60 -11.16 -39.90
CA GLY A 77 -21.45 -10.83 -38.49
C GLY A 77 -20.02 -11.09 -38.08
N GLY A 78 -19.08 -10.32 -38.63
CA GLY A 78 -17.79 -10.12 -38.01
C GLY A 78 -18.03 -9.36 -36.71
N GLN A 79 -18.37 -10.09 -35.65
CA GLN A 79 -18.26 -9.58 -34.30
C GLN A 79 -16.78 -9.27 -34.10
N ALA A 80 -16.42 -8.00 -34.29
CA ALA A 80 -15.15 -7.48 -33.82
C ALA A 80 -15.04 -7.89 -32.35
N PRO A 81 -13.96 -8.56 -31.92
CA PRO A 81 -13.80 -8.91 -30.52
C PRO A 81 -13.81 -7.61 -29.73
N VAL A 82 -14.87 -7.41 -28.95
CA VAL A 82 -14.89 -6.38 -27.92
C VAL A 82 -13.70 -6.69 -27.01
N SER A 83 -12.66 -5.86 -27.09
CA SER A 83 -11.51 -5.97 -26.20
C SER A 83 -12.04 -5.72 -24.80
N ALA A 84 -12.27 -6.80 -24.05
CA ALA A 84 -12.66 -6.69 -22.65
C ALA A 84 -11.57 -5.89 -21.94
N THR A 85 -11.93 -4.78 -21.31
CA THR A 85 -11.01 -4.07 -20.44
C THR A 85 -10.59 -5.06 -19.34
N PRO A 86 -9.30 -5.37 -19.17
CA PRO A 86 -8.88 -6.32 -18.16
C PRO A 86 -9.30 -5.78 -16.80
N THR A 87 -10.17 -6.53 -16.11
CA THR A 87 -10.51 -6.26 -14.72
C THR A 87 -9.22 -6.27 -13.90
N PRO A 88 -8.94 -5.25 -13.06
CA PRO A 88 -7.73 -5.24 -12.23
C PRO A 88 -7.68 -6.51 -11.38
N GLN A 89 -6.73 -7.40 -11.68
CA GLN A 89 -6.59 -8.65 -10.97
C GLN A 89 -5.98 -8.38 -9.59
N PRO A 90 -6.53 -8.93 -8.49
CA PRO A 90 -5.91 -8.79 -7.19
C PRO A 90 -4.50 -9.40 -7.19
N PRO A 91 -3.55 -8.79 -6.46
CA PRO A 91 -2.20 -9.31 -6.39
C PRO A 91 -2.19 -10.69 -5.71
N THR A 92 -1.40 -11.59 -6.27
CA THR A 92 -1.03 -12.91 -5.73
C THR A 92 0.48 -13.06 -5.70
N ALA A 93 0.98 -14.08 -4.99
CA ALA A 93 2.41 -14.39 -4.94
C ALA A 93 3.00 -14.62 -6.34
N GLN A 94 2.25 -15.25 -7.25
CA GLN A 94 2.67 -15.45 -8.63
C GLN A 94 2.79 -14.12 -9.37
N THR A 95 1.79 -13.24 -9.26
CA THR A 95 1.82 -11.94 -9.97
C THR A 95 2.91 -11.00 -9.44
N VAL A 96 3.23 -11.07 -8.15
CA VAL A 96 4.26 -10.24 -7.51
C VAL A 96 5.66 -10.82 -7.69
N SER A 97 5.78 -12.11 -8.00
CA SER A 97 7.09 -12.73 -8.21
C SER A 97 7.92 -12.00 -9.27
N GLY A 98 9.22 -11.84 -9.00
CA GLY A 98 10.15 -11.10 -9.84
C GLY A 98 10.99 -10.09 -9.06
N THR A 99 11.79 -9.34 -9.81
CA THR A 99 12.72 -8.32 -9.28
C THR A 99 12.11 -6.93 -9.41
N TRP A 100 12.32 -6.09 -8.40
CA TRP A 100 11.66 -4.81 -8.22
C TRP A 100 12.66 -3.74 -7.77
N ARG A 101 12.67 -2.60 -8.46
CA ARG A 101 13.51 -1.42 -8.17
C ARG A 101 12.65 -0.32 -7.56
N PRO A 102 13.11 0.36 -6.49
CA PRO A 102 12.31 1.41 -5.84
C PRO A 102 12.14 2.63 -6.77
N LEU A 103 10.91 3.10 -6.92
CA LEU A 103 10.58 4.33 -7.65
C LEU A 103 10.38 5.51 -6.70
N GLN A 104 9.61 5.28 -5.63
CA GLN A 104 9.30 6.29 -4.62
C GLN A 104 9.19 5.63 -3.25
N MET A 105 9.51 6.39 -2.20
CA MET A 105 9.40 5.94 -0.83
C MET A 105 9.12 7.12 0.11
N ALA A 106 8.06 6.99 0.91
CA ALA A 106 7.64 8.04 1.83
C ALA A 106 8.76 8.35 2.84
N GLY A 107 9.14 9.61 2.95
CA GLY A 107 10.19 10.06 3.88
C GLY A 107 11.64 9.77 3.45
N PHE A 108 11.86 9.16 2.28
CA PHE A 108 13.21 8.83 1.81
C PHE A 108 13.50 9.43 0.43
N LYS A 109 14.54 10.27 0.33
CA LYS A 109 14.86 11.04 -0.89
C LYS A 109 16.08 10.52 -1.66
N ALA A 110 16.92 9.69 -1.03
CA ALA A 110 18.21 9.29 -1.56
C ALA A 110 18.15 8.06 -2.50
N LEU A 111 17.01 7.74 -3.13
CA LEU A 111 16.89 6.53 -3.97
C LEU A 111 17.95 6.44 -5.07
N LYS A 112 18.36 7.59 -5.63
CA LYS A 112 19.37 7.69 -6.70
C LYS A 112 20.83 7.84 -6.20
N ALA A 113 21.06 7.79 -4.89
CA ALA A 113 22.42 7.86 -4.35
C ALA A 113 23.29 6.69 -4.88
N ALA A 114 24.57 6.97 -5.13
CA ALA A 114 25.52 5.95 -5.55
C ALA A 114 25.75 4.94 -4.42
N ARG A 115 25.73 3.65 -4.76
CA ARG A 115 25.91 2.55 -3.81
C ARG A 115 26.73 1.43 -4.46
N PRO A 116 27.39 0.56 -3.66
CA PRO A 116 28.13 -0.59 -4.18
C PRO A 116 27.27 -1.56 -4.99
N SER A 117 25.97 -1.65 -4.69
CA SER A 117 25.02 -2.49 -5.43
C SER A 117 23.70 -1.77 -5.66
N ASP A 118 22.93 -2.26 -6.63
CA ASP A 118 21.59 -1.76 -6.91
C ASP A 118 20.62 -2.14 -5.76
N PRO A 119 19.88 -1.16 -5.20
CA PRO A 119 18.83 -1.47 -4.25
C PRO A 119 17.65 -2.12 -4.97
N VAL A 120 17.34 -3.37 -4.61
CA VAL A 120 16.31 -4.20 -5.26
C VAL A 120 15.61 -5.12 -4.25
N LEU A 121 14.37 -5.48 -4.57
CA LEU A 121 13.63 -6.56 -3.94
C LEU A 121 13.36 -7.67 -4.95
N VAL A 122 13.45 -8.92 -4.52
CA VAL A 122 13.15 -10.10 -5.33
C VAL A 122 12.14 -10.94 -4.57
N PHE A 123 10.91 -11.00 -5.08
CA PHE A 123 9.85 -11.85 -4.53
C PHE A 123 9.78 -13.18 -5.28
N ARG A 124 9.64 -14.28 -4.54
CA ARG A 124 9.40 -15.62 -5.10
C ARG A 124 7.97 -16.06 -4.83
N ALA A 125 7.41 -16.87 -5.72
CA ALA A 125 6.01 -17.33 -5.60
C ALA A 125 5.77 -18.25 -4.39
N ASP A 126 6.84 -18.76 -3.76
CA ASP A 126 6.80 -19.60 -2.56
C ASP A 126 6.62 -18.82 -1.24
N GLY A 127 6.49 -17.48 -1.31
CA GLY A 127 6.35 -16.64 -0.12
C GLY A 127 7.69 -16.21 0.49
N THR A 128 8.82 -16.44 -0.17
CA THR A 128 10.12 -15.89 0.24
C THR A 128 10.48 -14.62 -0.54
N TRP A 129 11.27 -13.75 0.08
CA TRP A 129 11.85 -12.60 -0.61
C TRP A 129 13.31 -12.41 -0.21
N THR A 130 14.09 -11.89 -1.15
CA THR A 130 15.49 -11.47 -0.97
C THR A 130 15.68 -10.07 -1.52
N GLY A 131 16.78 -9.40 -1.21
CA GLY A 131 17.05 -8.07 -1.77
C GLY A 131 18.41 -7.52 -1.42
N SER A 132 18.64 -6.30 -1.87
CA SER A 132 19.75 -5.45 -1.46
C SER A 132 19.18 -4.09 -1.09
N ASP A 133 19.63 -3.49 0.02
CA ASP A 133 19.39 -2.05 0.29
C ASP A 133 20.44 -1.13 -0.38
N GLY A 134 21.30 -1.75 -1.19
CA GLY A 134 22.43 -1.17 -1.90
C GLY A 134 23.79 -1.40 -1.24
N CYS A 135 23.82 -1.76 0.05
CA CYS A 135 25.05 -2.15 0.74
C CYS A 135 24.91 -3.50 1.44
N ASN A 136 23.77 -3.79 2.04
CA ASN A 136 23.49 -5.02 2.76
C ASN A 136 22.54 -5.92 1.97
N GLY A 137 22.80 -7.23 2.03
CA GLY A 137 21.85 -8.26 1.62
C GLY A 137 20.68 -8.35 2.60
N LEU A 138 19.48 -8.54 2.06
CA LEU A 138 18.22 -8.62 2.77
C LEU A 138 17.51 -9.93 2.45
N GLN A 139 16.74 -10.45 3.39
CA GLN A 139 15.84 -11.59 3.16
C GLN A 139 14.66 -11.61 4.13
N GLY A 140 13.65 -12.40 3.80
CA GLY A 140 12.54 -12.71 4.69
C GLY A 140 11.46 -13.54 4.02
N THR A 141 10.30 -13.58 4.65
CA THR A 141 9.09 -14.18 4.10
C THR A 141 7.99 -13.14 3.94
N TYR A 142 7.00 -13.43 3.11
CA TYR A 142 5.82 -12.61 2.92
C TYR A 142 4.59 -13.45 2.66
N SER A 143 3.41 -12.88 2.87
CA SER A 143 2.14 -13.46 2.45
C SER A 143 1.24 -12.41 1.83
N ILE A 144 0.41 -12.85 0.87
CA ILE A 144 -0.61 -12.01 0.25
C ILE A 144 -1.96 -12.70 0.45
N GLY A 145 -2.83 -12.05 1.22
CA GLY A 145 -4.20 -12.46 1.45
C GLY A 145 -5.19 -11.83 0.48
N GLN A 146 -6.47 -12.00 0.79
CA GLN A 146 -7.58 -11.44 0.02
C GLN A 146 -7.43 -9.91 -0.14
N ARG A 147 -7.82 -9.40 -1.33
CA ARG A 147 -7.79 -7.96 -1.65
C ARG A 147 -6.42 -7.29 -1.44
N GLY A 148 -5.35 -8.07 -1.55
CA GLY A 148 -3.96 -7.59 -1.43
C GLY A 148 -3.50 -7.33 0.00
N ALA A 149 -4.17 -7.92 1.01
CA ALA A 149 -3.67 -7.89 2.39
C ALA A 149 -2.23 -8.42 2.41
N PHE A 150 -1.30 -7.70 3.04
CA PHE A 150 0.12 -7.99 2.96
C PHE A 150 0.74 -8.08 4.34
N THR A 151 1.59 -9.08 4.54
CA THR A 151 2.49 -9.18 5.69
C THR A 151 3.86 -9.63 5.22
N ALA A 152 4.90 -9.17 5.90
CA ALA A 152 6.25 -9.63 5.66
C ALA A 152 7.07 -9.68 6.95
N THR A 153 8.02 -10.60 6.98
CA THR A 153 9.09 -10.68 7.98
C THR A 153 10.39 -10.22 7.34
N SER A 154 11.39 -9.92 8.18
CA SER A 154 12.76 -9.71 7.71
C SER A 154 13.71 -10.51 8.60
N GLY A 155 14.60 -11.25 7.97
CA GLY A 155 15.65 -12.00 8.63
C GLY A 155 16.86 -11.13 8.98
N PRO A 156 17.96 -11.77 9.42
CA PRO A 156 19.22 -11.10 9.67
C PRO A 156 19.76 -10.40 8.43
N GLN A 157 20.45 -9.28 8.63
CA GLN A 157 21.15 -8.52 7.60
C GLN A 157 22.48 -8.03 8.14
N HIS A 158 23.43 -7.72 7.25
CA HIS A 158 24.62 -6.98 7.63
C HIS A 158 24.25 -5.53 7.97
N LEU A 159 25.08 -4.86 8.77
CA LEU A 159 24.88 -3.46 9.21
C LEU A 159 25.96 -2.53 8.67
N MET A 160 26.31 -2.68 7.38
CA MET A 160 27.22 -1.73 6.72
C MET A 160 26.48 -0.41 6.50
N GLY A 161 27.06 0.67 7.02
CA GLY A 161 26.48 2.01 6.95
C GLY A 161 26.74 2.66 5.60
N CYS A 162 25.67 2.94 4.86
CA CYS A 162 25.65 3.85 3.71
C CYS A 162 24.27 4.54 3.64
N ASP A 163 23.94 5.20 2.54
CA ASP A 163 22.57 5.70 2.31
C ASP A 163 21.59 4.53 2.00
N ASN A 164 21.50 3.51 2.86
CA ASN A 164 20.72 2.29 2.61
C ASN A 164 19.25 2.60 2.28
N VAL A 165 18.69 1.95 1.24
CA VAL A 165 17.26 2.07 0.94
C VAL A 165 16.46 1.25 1.96
N PRO A 166 15.52 1.85 2.72
CA PRO A 166 14.90 1.18 3.87
C PRO A 166 13.76 0.22 3.45
N HIS A 167 14.06 -0.77 2.62
CA HIS A 167 13.12 -1.78 2.14
C HIS A 167 12.43 -2.55 3.28
N THR A 168 13.19 -3.00 4.29
CA THR A 168 12.65 -3.75 5.43
C THR A 168 11.64 -2.94 6.23
N GLY A 169 11.85 -1.62 6.36
CA GLY A 169 10.89 -0.71 6.99
C GLY A 169 9.56 -0.67 6.23
N VAL A 170 9.60 -0.54 4.91
CA VAL A 170 8.40 -0.57 4.05
C VAL A 170 7.68 -1.92 4.17
N LEU A 171 8.39 -3.04 4.05
CA LEU A 171 7.78 -4.36 4.07
C LEU A 171 7.14 -4.70 5.42
N LYS A 172 7.74 -4.29 6.54
CA LYS A 172 7.16 -4.48 7.88
C LYS A 172 5.94 -3.60 8.14
N ALA A 173 5.97 -2.35 7.65
CA ALA A 173 4.91 -1.38 7.87
C ALA A 173 3.68 -1.61 6.98
N ALA A 174 3.88 -2.13 5.76
CA ALA A 174 2.80 -2.34 4.81
C ALA A 174 1.74 -3.32 5.35
N LYS A 175 0.48 -3.01 5.05
CA LYS A 175 -0.71 -3.85 5.34
C LYS A 175 -1.47 -4.21 4.09
N ARG A 176 -1.25 -3.48 3.00
CA ARG A 176 -1.85 -3.76 1.70
C ARG A 176 -0.86 -3.51 0.57
N ILE A 177 -0.99 -4.28 -0.49
CA ILE A 177 -0.31 -4.04 -1.75
C ILE A 177 -1.30 -3.93 -2.91
N ALA A 178 -0.86 -3.25 -3.95
CA ALA A 178 -1.51 -3.25 -5.25
C ALA A 178 -0.45 -3.42 -6.34
N ILE A 179 -0.84 -4.07 -7.44
CA ILE A 179 -0.02 -4.18 -8.64
C ILE A 179 -0.79 -3.55 -9.80
N ASP A 180 -0.12 -2.66 -10.52
CA ASP A 180 -0.64 -2.00 -11.72
C ASP A 180 0.41 -2.10 -12.82
N GLY A 181 0.19 -3.03 -13.76
CA GLY A 181 1.19 -3.44 -14.74
C GLY A 181 2.53 -3.81 -14.09
N ASP A 182 3.56 -3.02 -14.40
CA ASP A 182 4.92 -3.19 -13.88
C ASP A 182 5.20 -2.37 -12.61
N THR A 183 4.17 -1.86 -11.92
CA THR A 183 4.32 -1.09 -10.69
C THR A 183 3.72 -1.83 -9.49
N LEU A 184 4.54 -2.12 -8.49
CA LEU A 184 4.13 -2.67 -7.20
C LEU A 184 4.09 -1.55 -6.16
N GLN A 185 2.97 -1.42 -5.48
CA GLN A 185 2.69 -0.35 -4.52
C GLN A 185 2.40 -0.94 -3.15
N PHE A 186 2.96 -0.32 -2.10
CA PHE A 186 2.78 -0.71 -0.71
C PHE A 186 2.07 0.38 0.07
N PHE A 187 1.09 0.01 0.90
CA PHE A 187 0.26 0.92 1.68
C PHE A 187 0.23 0.50 3.15
N ASP A 188 0.15 1.47 4.05
CA ASP A 188 -0.10 1.23 5.48
C ASP A 188 -1.58 0.91 5.78
N ALA A 189 -1.91 0.80 7.07
CA ALA A 189 -3.26 0.48 7.54
C ALA A 189 -4.30 1.57 7.19
N ASP A 190 -3.86 2.83 7.12
CA ASP A 190 -4.71 3.99 6.83
C ASP A 190 -4.87 4.23 5.32
N GLY A 191 -4.22 3.39 4.50
CA GLY A 191 -4.26 3.48 3.04
C GLY A 191 -3.27 4.49 2.46
N ARG A 192 -2.36 5.06 3.27
CA ARG A 192 -1.31 5.94 2.77
C ARG A 192 -0.21 5.11 2.11
N GLN A 193 0.23 5.56 0.95
CA GLN A 193 1.29 4.89 0.21
C GLN A 193 2.65 5.04 0.92
N LEU A 194 3.30 3.91 1.16
CA LEU A 194 4.63 3.83 1.76
C LEU A 194 5.73 3.85 0.70
N ALA A 195 5.52 3.13 -0.41
CA ALA A 195 6.47 3.06 -1.51
C ALA A 195 5.82 2.56 -2.81
N SER A 196 6.47 2.85 -3.93
CA SER A 196 6.24 2.18 -5.22
C SER A 196 7.54 1.65 -5.79
N TYR A 197 7.43 0.56 -6.52
CA TYR A 197 8.55 -0.14 -7.16
C TYR A 197 8.20 -0.46 -8.61
N ALA A 198 9.17 -0.33 -9.50
CA ALA A 198 9.08 -0.79 -10.88
C ALA A 198 9.62 -2.21 -10.98
N ARG A 199 8.98 -3.05 -11.79
CA ARG A 199 9.53 -4.34 -12.19
C ARG A 199 10.84 -4.11 -12.94
N ALA A 200 11.89 -4.80 -12.51
CA ALA A 200 13.14 -4.83 -13.26
C ALA A 200 12.95 -5.74 -14.47
N ARG A 201 13.40 -5.25 -15.64
CA ARG A 201 13.42 -6.01 -16.89
C ARG A 201 14.61 -6.97 -16.92
#